data_AF-A0A969MXV9-F1
#
_entry.id   AF-A0A969MXV9-F1
#
_cell.length_a   1.000
_cell.length_b   1.000
_cell.length_c   1.000
_cell.angle_alpha   90.00
_cell.angle_beta   90.00
_cell.angle_gamma   90.00
#
_symmetry.space_group_name_H-M   'P 1'
#
loop_
_entity.id
_entity.type
_entity.pdbx_description
1 polymer ?
#
loop_
_entity_poly.entity_id
_entity_poly.type
_entity_poly.pdbx_seq_one_letter_code
_entity_poly.pdbx_strand_id
1 'polypeptide(L)' 'MIATSSSSLLDIRDKVEAGEWLSEEDGLCLYESPDIFTLGEIANALRERCTGAWP' A
#
# COMPACT_ATOMS: atom_id res chain seq x y z
N MET A 1 -20.01 15.04 8.29
CA MET A 1 -19.82 14.46 6.94
C MET A 1 -18.46 13.79 6.96
N ILE A 2 -18.42 12.47 7.15
CA ILE A 2 -17.15 11.72 7.04
C ILE A 2 -17.06 11.37 5.56
N ALA A 3 -16.07 11.93 4.87
CA ALA A 3 -15.77 11.52 3.50
C ALA A 3 -15.23 10.10 3.58
N THR A 4 -16.00 9.12 3.12
CA THR A 4 -15.48 7.77 2.88
C THR A 4 -14.67 7.86 1.59
N SER A 5 -13.42 8.28 1.71
CA SER A 5 -12.47 8.21 0.61
C SER A 5 -12.16 6.74 0.38
N SER A 6 -12.68 6.16 -0.70
CA SER A 6 -12.27 4.83 -1.12
C SER A 6 -10.85 4.92 -1.67
N SER A 7 -9.83 4.74 -0.81
CA SER A 7 -8.43 4.68 -1.23
C SER A 7 -8.23 3.46 -2.12
N SER A 8 -7.65 3.65 -3.31
CA SER A 8 -7.37 2.56 -4.25
C SER A 8 -5.99 1.94 -3.98
N LEU A 9 -5.74 0.72 -4.49
CA LEU A 9 -4.40 0.11 -4.39
C LEU A 9 -3.30 0.97 -5.03
N LEU A 10 -3.64 1.76 -6.05
CA LEU A 10 -2.71 2.70 -6.68
C LEU A 10 -2.36 3.86 -5.74
N ASP A 11 -3.35 4.46 -5.08
CA ASP A 11 -3.10 5.53 -4.11
C ASP A 11 -2.24 5.03 -2.95
N ILE A 12 -2.48 3.80 -2.50
CA ILE A 12 -1.71 3.15 -1.43
C ILE A 12 -0.27 2.89 -1.89
N ARG A 13 -0.07 2.46 -3.14
CA ARG A 13 1.26 2.28 -3.72
C ARG A 13 2.03 3.61 -3.74
N ASP A 14 1.40 4.68 -4.20
CA ASP A 14 2.03 6.00 -4.26
C ASP A 14 2.43 6.50 -2.86
N LYS A 15 1.56 6.31 -1.85
CA LYS A 15 1.87 6.61 -0.43
C LYS A 15 3.07 5.79 0.07
N VAL A 16 3.12 4.50 -0.24
CA VAL A 16 4.22 3.61 0.17
C VAL A 16 5.56 4.01 -0.47
N GLU A 17 5.54 4.36 -1.75
CA GLU A 17 6.70 4.85 -2.50
C GLU A 17 7.18 6.22 -1.97
N ALA A 18 6.24 7.10 -1.62
CA ALA A 18 6.52 8.39 -0.98
C ALA A 18 7.00 8.25 0.49
N GLY A 19 6.88 7.05 1.08
CA GLY A 19 7.24 6.80 2.49
C GLY A 19 6.24 7.39 3.49
N GLU A 20 5.01 7.64 3.05
CA GLU A 20 3.93 8.16 3.87
C GLU A 20 3.32 7.08 4.77
N TRP A 21 2.68 7.53 5.86
CA TRP A 21 1.93 6.63 6.74
C TRP A 21 0.60 6.24 6.08
N LEU A 22 0.29 4.94 6.13
CA LEU A 22 -1.01 4.43 5.72
C LEU A 22 -2.04 4.63 6.83
N SER A 23 -3.25 4.99 6.43
CA SER A 23 -4.40 5.15 7.30
C SER A 23 -5.16 3.84 7.51
N GLU A 24 -6.16 3.85 8.39
CA GLU A 24 -7.01 2.66 8.64
C GLU A 24 -7.79 2.23 7.39
N GLU A 25 -8.31 3.18 6.61
CA GLU A 25 -9.01 2.90 5.35
C GLU A 25 -8.09 2.24 4.30
N ASP A 26 -6.82 2.67 4.25
CA ASP A 26 -5.81 2.05 3.38
C ASP A 26 -5.58 0.58 3.80
N GLY A 27 -5.49 0.33 5.11
CA GLY A 27 -5.36 -1.01 5.67
C GLY A 27 -6.55 -1.91 5.35
N LEU A 28 -7.77 -1.37 5.41
CA LEU A 28 -8.97 -2.11 5.05
C LEU A 28 -9.00 -2.43 3.55
N CYS A 29 -8.65 -1.48 2.69
CA CYS A 29 -8.54 -1.69 1.24
C CYS A 29 -7.51 -2.78 0.89
N LEU A 30 -6.34 -2.78 1.55
CA LEU A 30 -5.34 -3.84 1.39
C LEU A 30 -5.88 -5.21 1.82
N TYR A 31 -6.62 -5.27 2.93
CA TYR A 31 -7.16 -6.51 3.47
C TYR A 31 -8.28 -7.11 2.62
N GLU A 32 -9.17 -6.26 2.09
CA GLU A 32 -10.29 -6.68 1.27
C GLU A 32 -9.91 -6.97 -0.20
N SER A 33 -8.73 -6.53 -0.63
CA SER A 33 -8.27 -6.70 -2.01
C SER A 33 -7.97 -8.16 -2.34
N PRO A 34 -8.59 -8.73 -3.39
CA PRO A 34 -8.25 -10.05 -3.91
C PRO A 34 -7.02 -10.04 -4.83
N ASP A 35 -6.49 -8.86 -5.20
CA ASP A 35 -5.36 -8.72 -6.11
C ASP A 35 -4.02 -8.92 -5.39
N ILE A 36 -3.71 -10.19 -5.17
CA ILE A 36 -2.50 -10.59 -4.45
C ILE A 36 -1.19 -10.18 -5.16
N PHE A 37 -1.23 -10.00 -6.49
CA PHE A 37 -0.05 -9.58 -7.23
C PHE A 37 0.29 -8.13 -6.93
N THR A 38 -0.70 -7.23 -7.05
CA THR A 38 -0.51 -5.82 -6.72
C THR A 38 -0.13 -5.63 -5.25
N LEU A 39 -0.74 -6.39 -4.33
CA LEU A 39 -0.34 -6.38 -2.91
C LEU A 39 1.12 -6.81 -2.71
N GLY A 40 1.55 -7.85 -3.42
CA GLY A 40 2.94 -8.33 -3.38
C GLY A 40 3.93 -7.30 -3.91
N GLU A 41 3.58 -6.59 -4.99
CA GLU A 41 4.42 -5.50 -5.53
C GLU A 41 4.55 -4.34 -4.54
N ILE A 42 3.45 -3.90 -3.92
CA ILE A 42 3.47 -2.85 -2.89
C ILE A 42 4.35 -3.27 -1.70
N ALA A 43 4.19 -4.51 -1.22
CA ALA A 43 5.00 -5.05 -0.14
C ALA A 43 6.48 -5.13 -0.51
N ASN A 44 6.79 -5.51 -1.76
CA ASN A 44 8.15 -5.56 -2.26
C ASN A 44 8.79 -4.17 -2.36
N ALA A 45 8.04 -3.17 -2.85
CA ALA A 45 8.51 -1.78 -2.89
C ALA A 45 8.89 -1.26 -1.49
N LEU A 46 8.05 -1.55 -0.49
CA LEU A 46 8.35 -1.21 0.91
C LEU A 46 9.62 -1.93 1.41
N ARG A 47 9.74 -3.23 1.11
CA ARG A 47 10.91 -4.04 1.48
C ARG A 47 12.21 -3.49 0.88
N GLU A 48 12.20 -3.17 -0.41
CA GLU A 48 13.36 -2.62 -1.10
C GLU A 48 13.78 -1.27 -0.51
N ARG A 49 12.82 -0.43 -0.11
CA ARG A 49 13.10 0.83 0.58
C ARG A 49 13.73 0.65 1.96
N CYS A 50 13.24 -0.33 2.74
CA CYS A 50 13.66 -0.54 4.13
C CYS A 50 14.95 -1.36 4.27
N THR A 51 15.15 -2.35 3.41
CA THR A 51 16.20 -3.38 3.57
C THR A 51 17.14 -3.45 2.36
N GLY A 52 16.79 -2.80 1.25
CA GLY A 52 17.48 -2.96 -0.03
C GLY A 52 17.09 -4.25 -0.76
N ALA A 53 17.67 -4.46 -1.94
CA ALA A 53 17.58 -5.73 -2.65
C ALA A 53 18.49 -6.74 -1.96
N TRP A 54 17.91 -7.78 -1.36
CA TRP A 54 18.70 -8.90 -0.86
C TRP A 54 19.34 -9.59 -2.08
N PRO A 55 20.66 -9.82 -2.11
CA PRO A 55 21.34 -10.49 -3.21
C PRO A 55 20.96 -11.96 -3.36
#